data_AF-A0A8J3JD31-F1
#
_entry.id   AF-A0A8J3JD31-F1
#
_cell.length_a   1.000
_cell.length_b   1.000
_cell.length_c   1.000
_cell.angle_alpha   90.00
_cell.angle_beta   90.00
_cell.angle_gamma   90.00
#
_symmetry.space_group_name_H-M   'P 1'
#
loop_
_entity.id
_entity.type
_entity.pdbx_description
1 polymer ?
#
loop_
_entity_poly.entity_id
_entity_poly.type
_entity_poly.pdbx_seq_one_letter_code
_entity_poly.pdbx_strand_id
1 'polypeptide(L)'
;MPIVEVTYAPHVADGTLRALASALPHLVSTAVECPEEPYDGDLRPGDVDLRLRPRGPYDSGGLAVVVEVRSKWFASRAADRQERADRLYADLVAAVDLPDLGVYLTLPVAAWSQGD
;
A
#
# COMPACT_ATOMS: atom_id res chain seq x y z
N MET A 1 -4.77 10.81 -4.05
CA MET A 1 -5.27 9.67 -3.26
C MET A 1 -4.70 8.36 -3.81
N PRO A 2 -3.85 7.65 -3.06
CA PRO A 2 -3.43 6.29 -3.38
C PRO A 2 -4.57 5.28 -3.20
N ILE A 3 -4.62 4.27 -4.07
CA ILE A 3 -5.49 3.09 -3.92
C ILE A 3 -4.62 1.93 -3.50
N VAL A 4 -4.98 1.28 -2.40
CA VAL A 4 -4.23 0.18 -1.79
C VAL A 4 -5.12 -1.06 -1.75
N GLU A 5 -4.65 -2.12 -2.39
CA GLU A 5 -5.29 -3.43 -2.31
C GLU A 5 -4.34 -4.44 -1.65
N VAL A 6 -4.85 -5.13 -0.65
CA VAL A 6 -4.13 -6.16 0.09
C VAL A 6 -4.80 -7.49 -0.17
N THR A 7 -4.08 -8.40 -0.84
CA THR A 7 -4.53 -9.76 -1.06
C THR A 7 -3.79 -10.71 -0.12
N TYR A 8 -4.52 -11.46 0.71
CA TYR A 8 -3.93 -12.28 1.76
C TYR A 8 -4.39 -13.74 1.73
N ALA A 9 -3.52 -14.65 2.16
CA ALA A 9 -3.80 -16.07 2.29
C ALA A 9 -4.74 -16.36 3.47
N PRO A 10 -5.58 -17.42 3.42
CA PRO A 10 -6.58 -17.69 4.46
C PRO A 10 -6.02 -17.94 5.86
N HIS A 11 -4.73 -18.29 5.98
CA HIS A 11 -4.08 -18.57 7.26
C HIS A 11 -3.51 -17.32 7.95
N VAL A 12 -3.56 -16.14 7.29
CA VAL A 12 -3.08 -14.89 7.89
C VAL A 12 -4.01 -14.52 9.05
N ALA A 13 -3.42 -14.30 10.23
CA ALA A 13 -4.19 -14.01 11.43
C ALA A 13 -4.89 -12.65 11.36
N ASP A 14 -6.11 -12.59 11.88
CA ASP A 14 -6.90 -11.37 12.02
C ASP A 14 -6.15 -10.22 12.72
N GLY A 15 -5.30 -10.54 13.71
CA GLY A 15 -4.46 -9.55 14.39
C GLY A 15 -3.49 -8.85 13.42
N THR A 16 -2.87 -9.61 12.54
CA THR A 16 -1.99 -9.11 11.48
C THR A 16 -2.77 -8.27 10.47
N LEU A 17 -3.96 -8.71 10.06
CA LEU A 17 -4.82 -7.94 9.15
C LEU A 17 -5.24 -6.59 9.75
N ARG A 18 -5.56 -6.55 11.05
CA ARG A 18 -5.85 -5.29 11.77
C ARG A 18 -4.63 -4.39 11.87
N ALA A 19 -3.46 -4.95 12.15
CA ALA A 19 -2.21 -4.20 12.20
C ALA A 19 -1.86 -3.58 10.84
N LEU A 20 -1.97 -4.37 9.75
CA LEU A 20 -1.83 -3.89 8.38
C LEU A 20 -2.83 -2.77 8.07
N ALA A 21 -4.11 -2.98 8.39
CA ALA A 21 -5.15 -2.00 8.13
C ALA A 21 -4.91 -0.65 8.85
N SER A 22 -4.32 -0.70 10.04
CA SER A 22 -3.95 0.48 10.81
C SER A 22 -2.69 1.18 10.28
N ALA A 23 -1.68 0.42 9.86
CA ALA A 23 -0.37 0.98 9.47
C ALA A 23 -0.34 1.49 8.02
N LEU A 24 -0.99 0.77 7.10
CA LEU A 24 -0.88 0.98 5.66
C LEU A 24 -1.18 2.42 5.21
N PRO A 25 -2.24 3.11 5.67
CA PRO A 25 -2.53 4.45 5.19
C PRO A 25 -1.37 5.43 5.40
N HIS A 26 -0.72 5.36 6.57
CA HIS A 26 0.39 6.26 6.92
C HIS A 26 1.66 5.89 6.15
N LEU A 27 1.99 4.59 6.14
CA LEU A 27 3.19 4.09 5.48
C LEU A 27 3.14 4.33 3.96
N VAL A 28 1.98 4.12 3.34
CA VAL A 28 1.80 4.38 1.91
C VAL A 28 1.90 5.87 1.61
N SER A 29 1.28 6.73 2.41
CA SER A 29 1.33 8.19 2.19
C SER A 29 2.75 8.71 2.29
N THR A 30 3.52 8.24 3.27
CA THR A 30 4.95 8.52 3.41
C THR A 30 5.75 7.98 2.22
N ALA A 31 5.52 6.73 1.83
CA ALA A 31 6.26 6.11 0.73
C ALA A 31 6.02 6.79 -0.62
N VAL A 32 4.84 7.38 -0.85
CA VAL A 32 4.49 8.02 -2.13
C VAL A 32 4.53 9.55 -2.09
N GLU A 33 4.90 10.18 -0.98
CA GLU A 33 4.98 11.64 -0.92
C GLU A 33 5.97 12.19 -1.96
N CYS A 34 5.67 13.35 -2.54
CA CYS A 34 6.57 14.03 -3.46
C CYS A 34 6.35 15.55 -3.42
N PRO A 35 7.21 16.38 -4.03
CA PRO A 35 7.05 17.83 -3.98
C PRO A 35 5.68 18.35 -4.45
N GLU A 36 5.05 17.67 -5.41
CA GLU A 36 3.74 18.01 -5.97
C GLU A 36 2.57 17.61 -5.07
N GLU A 37 2.75 16.58 -4.25
CA GLU A 37 1.75 16.05 -3.31
C GLU A 37 2.51 15.67 -2.02
N PRO A 38 2.87 16.66 -1.19
CA PRO A 38 3.53 16.40 0.08
C PRO A 38 2.56 15.74 1.05
N TYR A 39 3.11 14.97 1.99
CA TYR A 39 2.34 14.40 3.08
C TYR A 39 2.66 15.14 4.38
N ASP A 40 1.64 15.65 5.06
CA ASP A 40 1.77 16.45 6.29
C ASP A 40 1.75 15.62 7.57
N GLY A 41 1.60 14.29 7.44
CA GLY A 41 1.47 13.37 8.57
C GLY A 41 0.05 13.25 9.13
N ASP A 42 -0.92 14.03 8.63
CA ASP A 42 -2.30 14.03 9.12
C ASP A 42 -3.23 13.28 8.15
N LEU A 43 -3.57 12.03 8.49
CA LEU A 43 -4.48 11.23 7.67
C LEU A 43 -5.93 11.60 7.94
N ARG A 44 -6.64 11.95 6.87
CA ARG A 44 -8.07 12.18 6.92
C ARG A 44 -8.82 11.06 6.19
N PRO A 45 -10.10 10.86 6.51
CA PRO A 45 -10.95 9.94 5.76
C PRO A 45 -10.91 10.26 4.26
N GLY A 46 -10.62 9.24 3.45
CA GLY A 46 -10.54 9.39 2.00
C GLY A 46 -9.18 9.81 1.44
N ASP A 47 -8.14 10.00 2.26
CA ASP A 47 -6.78 10.25 1.74
C ASP A 47 -6.13 8.98 1.15
N VAL A 48 -6.58 7.80 1.59
CA VAL A 48 -6.19 6.47 1.07
C VAL A 48 -7.43 5.58 0.95
N ASP A 49 -7.64 4.96 -0.21
CA ASP A 49 -8.65 3.91 -0.39
C ASP A 49 -8.02 2.54 -0.14
N LEU A 50 -8.30 1.92 1.00
CA LEU A 50 -7.71 0.67 1.45
C LEU A 50 -8.71 -0.50 1.40
N ARG A 51 -8.30 -1.60 0.76
CA ARG A 51 -9.12 -2.80 0.61
C ARG A 51 -8.32 -4.03 1.00
N LEU A 52 -8.83 -4.81 1.96
CA LEU A 52 -8.28 -6.11 2.32
C LEU A 52 -9.19 -7.20 1.74
N ARG A 53 -8.61 -8.09 0.92
CA ARG A 53 -9.33 -9.17 0.25
C ARG A 53 -8.66 -10.53 0.53
N PRO A 54 -9.40 -11.53 1.02
CA PRO A 54 -8.86 -12.88 1.09
C PRO A 54 -8.67 -13.40 -0.33
N ARG A 55 -7.68 -14.28 -0.52
CA ARG A 55 -7.52 -15.04 -1.77
C ARG A 55 -8.75 -15.89 -2.06
N GLY A 56 -9.17 -15.89 -3.31
CA GLY A 56 -10.18 -16.79 -3.84
C GLY A 56 -9.65 -18.21 -4.04
N PRO A 57 -10.55 -19.17 -4.31
CA PRO A 57 -10.22 -20.59 -4.44
C PRO A 57 -9.31 -20.94 -5.65
N TYR A 58 -9.19 -20.02 -6.61
CA TYR A 58 -8.38 -20.20 -7.83
C TYR A 58 -7.15 -19.27 -7.87
N ASP A 59 -6.95 -18.47 -6.83
CA ASP A 59 -5.79 -17.59 -6.74
C ASP A 59 -4.56 -18.43 -6.36
N SER A 60 -3.42 -18.13 -6.98
CA SER A 60 -2.15 -18.80 -6.71
C SER A 60 -1.03 -17.78 -6.50
N GLY A 61 -0.09 -18.11 -5.62
CA GLY A 61 1.04 -17.24 -5.30
C GLY A 61 1.85 -17.78 -4.12
N GLY A 62 3.13 -17.42 -4.06
CA GLY A 62 4.04 -17.90 -3.02
C GLY A 62 4.03 -17.06 -1.73
N LEU A 63 3.59 -15.81 -1.80
CA LEU A 63 3.58 -14.91 -0.64
C LEU A 63 2.34 -15.17 0.24
N ALA A 64 2.36 -14.84 1.52
CA ALA A 64 1.17 -14.85 2.38
C ALA A 64 0.33 -13.57 2.19
N VAL A 65 0.97 -12.43 1.95
CA VAL A 65 0.32 -11.13 1.72
C VAL A 65 0.97 -10.41 0.55
N VAL A 66 0.15 -9.81 -0.31
CA VAL A 66 0.59 -8.88 -1.36
C VAL A 66 -0.11 -7.56 -1.15
N VAL A 67 0.67 -6.47 -1.10
CA VAL A 67 0.19 -5.09 -1.00
C VAL A 67 0.44 -4.41 -2.34
N GLU A 68 -0.63 -4.15 -3.08
CA GLU A 68 -0.59 -3.37 -4.30
C GLU A 68 -0.94 -1.91 -4.00
N VAL A 69 -0.05 -1.01 -4.39
CA VAL A 69 -0.22 0.43 -4.26
C VAL A 69 -0.30 1.05 -5.63
N ARG A 70 -1.38 1.78 -5.90
CA ARG A 70 -1.55 2.58 -7.13
C ARG A 70 -1.61 4.05 -6.71
N SER A 71 -0.61 4.82 -7.12
CA SER A 71 -0.54 6.25 -6.81
C SER A 71 -0.35 7.07 -8.08
N LYS A 72 -0.83 8.31 -8.08
CA LYS A 72 -0.75 9.20 -9.25
C LYS A 72 0.69 9.34 -9.73
N TRP A 73 0.89 9.31 -11.05
CA TRP A 73 2.21 9.52 -11.61
C TRP A 73 2.67 10.98 -11.48
N PHE A 74 3.87 11.16 -10.94
CA PHE A 74 4.68 12.38 -11.06
C PHE A 74 6.11 11.96 -11.38
N ALA A 75 6.82 12.79 -12.15
CA ALA A 75 8.21 12.49 -12.53
C ALA A 75 9.12 12.37 -11.30
N SER A 76 8.92 13.22 -10.29
CA SER A 76 9.63 13.21 -9.00
C SER A 76 9.45 11.88 -8.26
N ARG A 77 8.21 11.41 -8.12
CA ARG A 77 7.81 10.15 -7.47
C ARG A 77 8.28 8.91 -8.23
N ALA A 78 8.40 9.02 -9.54
CA ALA A 78 8.80 7.90 -10.41
C ALA A 78 10.32 7.68 -10.45
N ALA A 79 11.11 8.70 -10.11
CA ALA A 79 12.57 8.68 -10.17
C ALA A 79 13.20 7.66 -9.19
N ASP A 80 12.58 7.48 -8.03
CA ASP A 80 13.02 6.63 -6.92
C ASP A 80 11.98 5.54 -6.57
N ARG A 81 11.14 5.13 -7.55
CA ARG A 81 10.02 4.20 -7.32
C ARG A 81 10.42 2.87 -6.66
N GLN A 82 11.59 2.33 -6.98
CA GLN A 82 12.04 1.07 -6.42
C GLN A 82 12.40 1.25 -4.95
N GLU A 83 13.18 2.30 -4.62
CA GLU A 83 13.53 2.64 -3.24
C GLU A 83 12.27 2.89 -2.39
N ARG A 84 11.24 3.53 -2.96
CA ARG A 84 9.95 3.71 -2.28
C ARG A 84 9.26 2.39 -1.96
N ALA A 85 9.24 1.45 -2.91
CA ALA A 85 8.67 0.13 -2.69
C ALA A 85 9.47 -0.65 -1.63
N ASP A 86 10.80 -0.58 -1.68
CA ASP A 86 11.70 -1.24 -0.73
C ASP A 86 11.54 -0.68 0.69
N ARG A 87 11.42 0.65 0.84
CA ARG A 87 11.14 1.30 2.13
C ARG A 87 9.78 0.90 2.68
N LEU A 88 8.73 0.96 1.85
CA LEU A 88 7.39 0.53 2.26
C LEU A 88 7.38 -0.93 2.70
N TYR A 89 8.08 -1.80 1.99
CA TYR A 89 8.25 -3.20 2.39
C TYR A 89 8.92 -3.31 3.76
N ALA A 90 10.05 -2.63 3.97
CA ALA A 90 10.79 -2.68 5.24
C ALA A 90 9.94 -2.16 6.42
N ASP A 91 9.22 -1.05 6.22
CA ASP A 91 8.35 -0.48 7.24
C ASP A 91 7.17 -1.39 7.58
N LEU A 92 6.61 -2.08 6.58
CA LEU A 92 5.55 -3.07 6.81
C LEU A 92 6.06 -4.30 7.58
N VAL A 93 7.24 -4.82 7.23
CA VAL A 93 7.87 -5.92 7.98
C VAL A 93 8.18 -5.51 9.42
N ALA A 94 8.54 -4.26 9.66
CA ALA A 94 8.72 -3.74 11.02
C ALA A 94 7.39 -3.61 11.77
N ALA A 95 6.30 -3.27 11.08
CA ALA A 95 4.97 -3.11 11.65
C ALA A 95 4.24 -4.43 11.92
N VAL A 96 4.53 -5.48 11.15
CA VAL A 96 3.88 -6.79 11.28
C VAL A 96 4.88 -7.93 11.22
N ASP A 97 4.78 -8.87 12.17
CA ASP A 97 5.57 -10.10 12.18
C ASP A 97 5.02 -11.07 11.12
N LEU A 98 5.35 -10.81 9.85
CA LEU A 98 4.91 -11.61 8.71
C LEU A 98 6.07 -11.86 7.72
N PRO A 99 6.56 -13.10 7.58
CA PRO A 99 7.75 -13.40 6.78
C PRO A 99 7.52 -13.34 5.27
N ASP A 100 6.29 -13.57 4.80
CA ASP A 100 5.96 -13.71 3.37
C ASP A 100 5.08 -12.55 2.88
N LEU A 101 5.60 -11.32 2.95
CA LEU A 101 4.94 -10.10 2.47
C LEU A 101 5.59 -9.63 1.16
N GLY A 102 4.79 -9.10 0.23
CA GLY A 102 5.29 -8.40 -0.96
C GLY A 102 4.61 -7.05 -1.17
N VAL A 103 5.34 -6.11 -1.74
CA VAL A 103 4.85 -4.77 -2.11
C VAL A 103 4.99 -4.59 -3.62
N TYR A 104 3.93 -4.12 -4.26
CA TYR A 104 3.93 -3.76 -5.67
C TYR A 104 3.43 -2.32 -5.84
N LEU A 105 4.36 -1.39 -6.08
CA LEU A 105 4.06 0.03 -6.29
C LEU A 105 3.95 0.33 -7.79
N THR A 106 2.76 0.74 -8.23
CA THR A 106 2.50 1.21 -9.59
C THR A 106 2.18 2.70 -9.61
N LEU A 107 2.77 3.41 -10.56
CA LEU A 107 2.54 4.85 -10.80
C LEU A 107 1.88 5.04 -12.18
N PRO A 108 0.58 4.75 -12.35
CA PRO A 108 -0.08 4.85 -13.65
C PRO A 108 -0.27 6.30 -14.09
N VAL A 109 -0.21 6.53 -15.41
CA VAL A 109 -0.76 7.75 -16.02
C VAL A 109 -2.27 7.60 -16.06
N ALA A 110 -2.94 8.13 -15.05
CA ALA A 110 -4.39 8.00 -14.86
C ALA A 110 -5.01 9.32 -14.37
N ALA A 111 -6.31 9.47 -14.58
CA ALA A 111 -7.10 10.56 -14.02
C ALA A 111 -7.91 10.07 -12.82
N TRP A 112 -8.12 10.95 -11.84
CA TRP A 112 -8.93 10.71 -10.65
C TRP A 112 -9.87 11.90 -10.43
N SER A 113 -11.09 11.63 -9.97
CA SER A 113 -12.08 12.63 -9.57
C SER A 113 -12.84 12.12 -8.35
N GLN A 114 -13.09 13.00 -7.38
CA GLN A 114 -13.76 12.72 -6.11
C GLN A 114 -14.57 13.95 -5.71
N GLY A 115 -15.74 13.76 -5.11
CA GLY A 115 -16.56 14.83 -4.55
C GLY A 115 -16.25 15.11 -3.08
N ASP A 116 -16.87 16.16 -2.55
CA ASP A 116 -16.83 16.52 -1.13
C ASP A 116 -17.61 15.52 -0.25
#